data_AF-A0A940FYC3-F1
#
_entry.id   AF-A0A940FYC3-F1
#
_cell.length_a   1.000
_cell.length_b   1.000
_cell.length_c   1.000
_cell.angle_alpha   90.00
_cell.angle_beta   90.00
_cell.angle_gamma   90.00
#
_symmetry.space_group_name_H-M   'P 1'
#
loop_
_entity.id
_entity.type
_entity.pdbx_description
1 polymer ?
#
loop_
_entity_poly.entity_id
_entity_poly.type
_entity_poly.pdbx_seq_one_letter_code
_entity_poly.pdbx_strand_id
1 'polypeptide(L)' 'MGGRVKDPTSLEFVDPKAIEVVGVFASYAEAEKAWRGAAQRTVDDAEMRYVVVHLHRLLDPETGQHT' A
#
# COMPACT_ATOMS: atom_id res chain seq x y z
N MET A 1 1.69 -2.28 -1.70
CA MET A 1 2.00 -2.87 -0.37
C MET A 1 0.71 -3.04 0.40
N GLY A 2 0.64 -3.93 1.37
CA GLY A 2 -0.55 -4.11 2.19
C GLY A 2 -0.29 -4.87 3.49
N GLY A 3 -1.28 -4.88 4.35
CA GLY A 3 -1.22 -5.54 5.66
C GLY A 3 -2.49 -5.28 6.47
N ARG A 4 -2.57 -5.89 7.65
CA ARG A 4 -3.70 -5.64 8.56
C ARG A 4 -3.64 -4.26 9.18
N VAL A 5 -4.76 -3.55 9.19
CA VAL A 5 -4.94 -2.25 9.82
C VAL A 5 -5.72 -2.37 11.13
N LYS A 6 -5.47 -1.45 12.06
CA LYS A 6 -6.15 -1.43 13.38
C LYS A 6 -7.64 -1.09 13.27
N ASP A 7 -8.00 -0.32 12.25
CA ASP A 7 -9.36 0.09 11.94
C ASP A 7 -9.54 0.06 10.42
N PRO A 8 -10.63 -0.51 9.88
CA PRO A 8 -10.83 -0.64 8.43
C PRO A 8 -10.80 0.69 7.67
N THR A 9 -11.14 1.80 8.32
CA THR A 9 -11.15 3.14 7.74
C THR A 9 -9.77 3.81 7.79
N SER A 10 -8.89 3.33 8.67
CA SER A 10 -7.53 3.83 8.90
C SER A 10 -6.50 3.27 7.91
N LEU A 11 -5.31 3.89 7.91
CA LEU A 11 -4.08 3.40 7.26
C LEU A 11 -3.00 3.01 8.29
N GLU A 12 -3.38 2.86 9.56
CA GLU A 12 -2.48 2.44 10.62
C GLU A 12 -2.36 0.92 10.67
N PHE A 13 -1.22 0.40 10.23
CA PHE A 13 -0.95 -1.04 10.22
C PHE A 13 -0.70 -1.57 11.64
N VAL A 14 -1.26 -2.75 11.93
CA VAL A 14 -1.12 -3.44 13.23
C VAL A 14 0.33 -3.86 13.46
N ASP A 15 0.96 -4.46 12.45
CA ASP A 15 2.35 -4.90 12.50
C ASP A 15 3.12 -4.45 11.26
N PRO A 16 4.00 -3.43 11.38
CA PRO A 16 4.85 -2.98 10.29
C PRO A 16 5.77 -4.06 9.72
N LYS A 17 6.13 -5.08 10.51
CA LYS A 17 7.00 -6.18 10.05
C LYS A 17 6.26 -7.20 9.20
N ALA A 18 4.93 -7.27 9.34
CA ALA A 18 4.06 -8.14 8.56
C ALA A 18 3.55 -7.49 7.26
N ILE A 19 4.04 -6.30 6.92
CA ILE A 19 3.66 -5.63 5.67
C ILE A 19 4.14 -6.45 4.47
N GLU A 20 3.19 -6.79 3.60
CA GLU A 20 3.45 -7.44 2.33
C GLU A 20 3.78 -6.40 1.25
N VAL A 21 4.92 -6.58 0.59
CA VAL A 21 5.27 -5.83 -0.61
C VAL A 21 4.91 -6.67 -1.84
N VAL A 22 3.82 -6.30 -2.51
CA VAL A 22 3.33 -6.96 -3.73
C VAL A 22 4.33 -6.84 -4.90
N GLY A 23 5.06 -5.74 -4.98
CA GLY A 23 6.06 -5.49 -6.02
C GLY A 23 6.39 -4.01 -6.16
N VAL A 24 7.38 -3.72 -7.02
CA VAL A 24 7.77 -2.37 -7.45
C VAL A 24 7.64 -2.32 -8.97
N PHE A 25 6.97 -1.30 -9.49
CA PHE A 25 6.60 -1.21 -10.91
C PHE A 25 6.99 0.16 -11.48
N ALA A 26 7.28 0.20 -12.77
CA ALA A 26 7.71 1.41 -13.46
C ALA A 26 6.54 2.37 -13.77
N SER A 27 5.30 1.87 -13.81
CA SER A 27 4.11 2.67 -14.09
C SER A 27 3.00 2.44 -13.06
N TYR A 28 2.16 3.46 -12.86
CA TYR A 28 0.97 3.34 -12.00
C TYR A 28 -0.01 2.28 -12.52
N ALA A 29 -0.18 2.16 -13.84
CA ALA A 29 -1.09 1.18 -14.44
C ALA A 29 -0.70 -0.27 -14.11
N GLU A 30 0.60 -0.59 -14.15
CA GLU A 30 1.11 -1.90 -13.74
C GLU A 30 0.94 -2.13 -12.23
N ALA A 31 1.22 -1.11 -11.42
CA ALA A 31 1.04 -1.17 -9.98
C ALA A 31 -0.44 -1.37 -9.58
N GLU A 32 -1.37 -0.66 -10.24
CA GLU A 32 -2.82 -0.79 -10.02
C GLU A 32 -3.31 -2.20 -10.35
N LYS A 33 -2.85 -2.76 -11.47
CA LYS A 33 -3.20 -4.13 -11.86
C LYS A 33 -2.76 -5.15 -10.79
N ALA A 34 -1.52 -5.02 -10.31
CA ALA A 34 -1.00 -5.90 -9.25
C ALA A 34 -1.72 -5.69 -7.91
N TRP A 35 -1.97 -4.43 -7.54
CA TRP A 35 -2.71 -4.05 -6.34
C TRP A 35 -4.13 -4.62 -6.34
N ARG A 36 -4.87 -4.49 -7.45
CA ARG A 36 -6.22 -5.02 -7.58
C ARG A 36 -6.25 -6.53 -7.37
N GLY A 37 -5.29 -7.25 -7.96
CA GLY A 37 -5.15 -8.70 -7.74
C GLY A 37 -4.86 -9.06 -6.29
N ALA A 38 -3.99 -8.31 -5.61
CA ALA A 38 -3.68 -8.54 -4.19
C ALA A 38 -4.87 -8.24 -3.27
N ALA A 39 -5.53 -7.10 -3.46
CA ALA A 39 -6.69 -6.69 -2.67
C ALA A 39 -7.89 -7.64 -2.85
N GLN A 40 -8.12 -8.14 -4.07
CA GLN A 40 -9.20 -9.10 -4.33
C GLN A 40 -9.01 -10.43 -3.60
N ARG A 41 -7.78 -10.86 -3.32
CA ARG A 41 -7.50 -12.11 -2.57
C ARG A 41 -7.89 -12.03 -1.10
N THR A 42 -8.02 -10.82 -0.55
CA THR A 42 -8.27 -10.59 0.87
C THR A 42 -9.60 -9.90 1.12
N VAL A 43 -10.54 -9.99 0.18
CA VAL A 43 -11.84 -9.28 0.26
C VAL A 43 -12.66 -9.67 1.49
N ASP A 44 -12.49 -10.90 1.98
CA ASP A 44 -13.20 -11.41 3.16
C ASP A 44 -12.56 -10.96 4.48
N ASP A 45 -11.34 -10.40 4.46
CA ASP A 45 -10.66 -9.86 5.63
C ASP A 45 -10.86 -8.34 5.69
N ALA A 46 -11.78 -7.90 6.54
CA ALA A 46 -12.14 -6.49 6.70
C ALA A 46 -10.99 -5.62 7.23
N GLU A 47 -9.97 -6.23 7.84
CA GLU A 47 -8.80 -5.53 8.37
C GLU A 47 -7.65 -5.52 7.36
N MET A 48 -7.72 -6.23 6.24
CA MET A 48 -6.67 -6.24 5.23
C MET A 48 -6.79 -5.06 4.27
N ARG A 49 -5.73 -4.26 4.19
CA ARG A 49 -5.68 -3.10 3.30
C ARG A 49 -4.43 -3.10 2.44
N TYR A 50 -4.62 -2.84 1.14
CA TYR A 50 -3.54 -2.63 0.19
C TYR A 50 -3.56 -1.21 -0.35
N VAL A 51 -2.38 -0.62 -0.51
CA VAL A 51 -2.16 0.72 -1.07
C VAL A 51 -1.06 0.71 -2.12
N VAL A 52 -1.18 1.62 -3.09
CA VAL A 52 -0.14 1.94 -4.07
C VAL A 52 0.62 3.18 -3.57
N VAL A 53 1.94 3.08 -3.47
CA VAL A 53 2.79 4.15 -2.95
C VAL A 53 3.73 4.65 -4.04
N HIS A 54 3.82 5.97 -4.19
CA HIS A 54 4.72 6.62 -5.14
C HIS A 54 6.10 6.81 -4.49
N LEU A 55 7.01 5.86 -4.73
CA LEU A 55 8.36 5.88 -4.14
C LEU A 55 9.16 7.15 -4.48
N HIS A 56 8.96 7.72 -5.68
CA HIS A 56 9.65 8.94 -6.09
C HIS A 56 9.30 10.17 -5.23
N ARG A 57 8.17 10.16 -4.52
CA ARG A 57 7.81 11.22 -3.56
C ARG A 57 8.38 11.01 -2.16
N LEU A 58 8.90 9.81 -1.88
CA LEU A 58 9.45 9.42 -0.58
C LEU A 58 10.99 9.47 -0.55
N LEU A 59 11.63 9.36 -1.71
CA LEU A 59 13.10 9.31 -1.83
C LEU A 59 13.79 10.67 -1.70
N ASP A 60 13.03 11.76 -1.73
CA ASP A 60 13.53 13.09 -1.40
C ASP A 60 12.85 13.57 -0.10
N PRO A 61 13.45 13.29 1.08
CA PRO A 61 12.93 13.76 2.36
C PRO A 61 13.07 15.28 2.54
N GLU A 62 13.83 15.98 1.69
CA GLU A 62 14.05 17.43 1.78
C GLU A 62 13.06 18.24 0.92
N THR A 63 12.57 17.69 -0.20
CA THR A 63 11.61 18.39 -1.08
C THR A 63 10.15 18.00 -0.85
N GLY A 64 9.82 17.30 0.24
CA GLY A 64 8.50 16.79 0.60
C GLY A 64 7.33 17.80 0.54
N GLN A 65 6.91 18.20 -0.65
CA GLN A 65 5.78 19.09 -0.87
C GLN A 65 4.50 18.29 -0.73
N HIS A 66 4.02 18.23 0.51
CA HIS A 66 2.60 18.17 0.83
C HIS A 66 2.02 19.58 0.66
N THR A 67 1.25 19.80 -0.41
CA THR A 67 0.24 20.86 -0.48
C THR A 67 -1.14 20.26 -0.32
#